data_AF-A0A537W9J1-F1
#
_entry.id   AF-A0A537W9J1-F1
#
_cell.length_a   1.000
_cell.length_b   1.000
_cell.length_c   1.000
_cell.angle_alpha   90.00
_cell.angle_beta   90.00
_cell.angle_gamma   90.00
#
_symmetry.space_group_name_H-M   'P 1'
#
loop_
_entity.id
_entity.type
_entity.pdbx_description
1 polymer ?
#
loop_
_entity_poly.entity_id
_entity_poly.type
_entity_poly.pdbx_seq_one_letter_code
_entity_poly.pdbx_strand_id
1 'polypeptide(L)' 'MRARRRRRARARPRRRAMTPARALPAVISFLSDYGRQDEFVGVCHGVMVRRCPSVRIIDLTHEIARHDVLA' A
#
# COMPACT_ATOMS: atom_id res chain seq x y z
N MET A 1 59.55 16.94 -4.56
CA MET A 1 58.54 17.55 -5.45
C MET A 1 57.57 16.46 -5.95
N ARG A 2 56.40 16.27 -5.31
CA ARG A 2 55.32 15.38 -5.81
C ARG A 2 53.97 16.06 -5.57
N ALA A 3 53.36 16.54 -6.65
CA ALA A 3 52.11 17.28 -6.63
C ALA A 3 50.93 16.34 -6.26
N ARG A 4 50.29 16.59 -5.11
CA ARG A 4 49.04 15.94 -4.71
C ARG A 4 47.91 16.46 -5.59
N ARG A 5 47.55 15.67 -6.60
CA ARG A 5 46.38 15.89 -7.47
C ARG A 5 45.10 15.83 -6.61
N ARG A 6 44.55 17.00 -6.26
CA ARG A 6 43.24 17.12 -5.58
C ARG A 6 42.16 16.55 -6.51
N ARG A 7 41.63 15.37 -6.18
CA ARG A 7 40.42 14.81 -6.81
C ARG A 7 39.27 15.79 -6.56
N ARG A 8 38.86 16.53 -7.59
CA ARG A 8 37.61 17.31 -7.58
C ARG A 8 36.46 16.33 -7.35
N ALA A 9 35.81 16.43 -6.18
CA ALA A 9 34.57 15.72 -5.90
C ALA A 9 33.52 16.18 -6.93
N ARG A 10 33.09 15.26 -7.81
CA ARG A 10 31.97 15.51 -8.72
C ARG A 10 30.70 15.68 -7.88
N ALA A 11 30.13 16.87 -7.87
CA ALA A 11 28.86 17.14 -7.21
C ALA A 11 27.78 16.21 -7.79
N ARG A 12 27.16 15.39 -6.94
CA ARG A 12 26.01 14.55 -7.31
C ARG A 12 24.89 15.47 -7.83
N PRO A 13 24.27 15.18 -8.98
CA PRO A 13 23.16 15.99 -9.46
C PRO A 13 22.05 15.92 -8.42
N ARG A 14 21.60 17.09 -7.94
CA ARG A 14 20.44 17.19 -7.05
C ARG A 14 19.27 16.57 -7.80
N ARG A 15 18.74 15.45 -7.29
CA ARG A 15 17.51 14.82 -7.80
C ARG A 15 16.46 15.92 -7.91
N ARG A 16 16.05 16.22 -9.14
CA ARG A 16 14.98 17.16 -9.45
C ARG A 16 13.76 16.70 -8.65
N ALA A 17 13.27 17.54 -7.74
CA ALA A 17 12.09 17.22 -6.95
C ALA A 17 10.93 17.02 -7.93
N MET A 18 10.52 15.78 -8.12
CA MET A 18 9.37 15.45 -8.94
C MET A 18 8.15 15.81 -8.10
N THR A 19 7.37 16.78 -8.55
CA THR A 19 6.06 17.08 -7.98
C THR A 19 5.31 15.76 -7.86
N PRO A 20 4.78 15.37 -6.69
CA PRO A 20 4.08 14.10 -6.59
C PRO A 20 2.88 14.19 -7.53
N ALA A 21 2.91 13.42 -8.61
CA ALA A 21 1.68 13.12 -9.34
C ALA A 21 0.69 12.63 -8.28
N ARG A 22 -0.50 13.22 -8.24
CA ARG A 22 -1.54 12.87 -7.26
C ARG A 22 -1.79 11.37 -7.39
N ALA A 23 -1.18 10.59 -6.51
CA ALA A 23 -1.26 9.15 -6.57
C ALA A 23 -2.72 8.78 -6.35
N LEU A 24 -3.26 7.96 -7.25
CA LEU A 24 -4.58 7.39 -7.04
C LEU A 24 -4.54 6.59 -5.73
N PRO A 25 -5.64 6.60 -4.97
CA PRO A 25 -5.71 5.82 -3.75
C PRO A 25 -5.48 4.34 -4.04
N ALA A 26 -4.73 3.67 -3.17
CA ALA A 26 -4.52 2.22 -3.27
C ALA A 26 -5.88 1.51 -3.19
N VAL A 27 -6.01 0.35 -3.85
CA VAL A 27 -7.24 -0.44 -3.87
C VAL A 27 -6.97 -1.80 -3.23
N ILE A 28 -7.86 -2.24 -2.36
CA ILE A 28 -7.90 -3.58 -1.79
C ILE A 28 -9.21 -4.23 -2.22
N SER A 29 -9.13 -5.33 -2.97
CA SER A 29 -10.27 -6.23 -3.17
C SER A 29 -10.28 -7.23 -2.03
N PHE A 30 -11.40 -7.35 -1.31
CA PHE A 30 -11.48 -8.16 -0.11
C PHE A 30 -12.53 -9.27 -0.26
N LEU A 31 -12.07 -10.52 -0.12
CA LEU A 31 -12.87 -11.74 -0.09
C LEU A 31 -12.60 -12.43 1.25
N SER A 32 -13.66 -12.91 1.90
CA SER A 32 -13.53 -13.78 3.09
C SER A 32 -14.72 -14.73 3.21
N ASP A 33 -14.63 -15.67 4.13
CA ASP A 33 -15.70 -16.62 4.51
C ASP A 33 -16.30 -16.29 5.89
N TYR A 34 -16.07 -15.07 6.39
CA TYR A 34 -16.53 -14.61 7.70
C TYR A 34 -18.04 -14.42 7.82
N GLY A 35 -18.75 -14.29 6.71
CA GLY A 35 -20.14 -13.86 6.71
C GLY A 35 -20.28 -12.37 7.03
N ARG A 36 -21.53 -11.95 7.23
CA ARG A 36 -21.91 -10.57 7.59
C ARG A 36 -22.74 -10.48 8.88
N GLN A 37 -22.77 -11.57 9.66
CA GLN A 37 -23.60 -11.67 10.86
C GLN A 37 -22.92 -11.06 12.11
N ASP A 38 -21.61 -10.83 12.04
CA ASP A 38 -20.81 -10.26 13.12
C ASP A 38 -19.89 -9.13 12.61
N GLU A 39 -19.02 -8.63 13.48
CA GLU A 39 -18.17 -7.48 13.23
C GLU A 39 -16.89 -7.76 12.43
N PHE A 40 -16.58 -9.01 12.07
CA PHE A 40 -15.24 -9.37 11.59
C PHE A 40 -14.80 -8.61 10.35
N VAL A 41 -15.68 -8.47 9.35
CA VAL A 41 -15.41 -7.67 8.14
C VAL A 41 -15.13 -6.21 8.51
N GLY A 42 -15.91 -5.65 9.45
CA GLY A 42 -15.73 -4.28 9.93
C GLY A 42 -14.40 -4.06 10.64
N VAL A 43 -13.93 -5.04 11.43
CA VAL A 43 -12.60 -4.99 12.07
C VAL A 43 -11.49 -4.97 11.02
N CYS A 44 -11.59 -5.82 10.00
CA CYS A 44 -10.63 -5.84 8.88
C CYS A 44 -10.58 -4.48 8.17
N HIS A 45 -11.74 -3.90 7.82
CA HIS A 45 -11.81 -2.57 7.22
C HIS A 45 -11.17 -1.50 8.11
N GLY A 46 -11.46 -1.52 9.42
CA GLY A 46 -10.89 -0.59 10.38
C GLY A 46 -9.36 -0.63 10.43
N VAL A 47 -8.78 -1.83 10.41
CA VAL A 47 -7.31 -2.01 10.35
C VAL A 47 -6.74 -1.49 9.03
N MET A 48 -7.38 -1.79 7.90
CA MET A 48 -6.94 -1.34 6.58
C MET A 48 -6.94 0.19 6.47
N VAL A 49 -8.04 0.84 6.85
CA VAL A 49 -8.19 2.31 6.82
C VAL A 49 -7.24 2.98 7.82
N ARG A 50 -7.04 2.40 9.01
CA ARG A 50 -6.04 2.91 9.97
C ARG A 50 -4.63 2.89 9.37
N ARG A 51 -4.29 1.88 8.56
CA ARG A 51 -2.95 1.74 7.97
C ARG A 51 -2.76 2.58 6.71
N CYS A 52 -3.81 2.72 5.90
CA CYS A 52 -3.83 3.52 4.69
C CYS A 52 -5.17 4.28 4.63
N PRO A 53 -5.24 5.51 5.17
CA PRO A 53 -6.51 6.24 5.28
C PRO A 53 -7.18 6.58 3.95
N SER A 54 -6.42 6.60 2.86
CA SER A 54 -6.96 6.84 1.52
C SER A 54 -7.33 5.57 0.76
N VAL A 55 -7.14 4.38 1.34
CA VAL A 55 -7.42 3.12 0.63
C VAL A 55 -8.89 3.01 0.22
N ARG A 56 -9.12 2.51 -0.99
CA ARG A 56 -10.45 2.08 -1.44
C ARG A 56 -10.58 0.58 -1.21
N ILE A 57 -11.55 0.18 -0.41
CA ILE A 57 -11.87 -1.23 -0.18
C ILE A 57 -13.05 -1.60 -1.07
N ILE A 58 -12.92 -2.72 -1.77
CA ILE A 58 -13.96 -3.31 -2.61
C ILE A 58 -14.22 -4.71 -2.07
N ASP A 59 -15.34 -4.89 -1.38
CA ASP A 59 -15.77 -6.21 -0.94
C ASP A 59 -16.26 -6.99 -2.18
N LEU A 60 -15.65 -8.15 -2.43
CA LEU A 60 -16.10 -9.05 -3.50
C LEU A 60 -17.31 -9.85 -3.00
N THR A 61 -17.12 -10.60 -1.92
CA THR A 61 -18.18 -11.21 -1.11
C THR A 61 -17.58 -11.64 0.22
N HIS A 62 -18.44 -11.80 1.22
CA HIS A 62 -18.07 -12.42 2.49
C HIS A 62 -18.91 -13.68 2.78
N GLU A 63 -19.68 -14.14 1.80
CA GLU A 63 -20.72 -15.17 1.96
C GLU A 63 -20.28 -16.55 1.43
N ILE A 64 -18.98 -16.73 1.19
CA ILE A 64 -18.43 -18.06 0.87
C ILE A 64 -18.64 -18.99 2.06
N ALA A 65 -18.99 -20.25 1.79
CA ALA A 65 -19.11 -21.25 2.83
C ALA A 65 -17.79 -21.36 3.61
N ARG A 66 -17.90 -21.44 4.94
CA ARG A 66 -16.74 -21.44 5.81
C ARG A 66 -15.76 -22.54 5.41
N HIS A 67 -14.51 -22.14 5.16
CA HIS A 67 -13.41 -22.98 4.72
C HIS A 67 -13.57 -23.64 3.33
N ASP A 68 -14.51 -23.19 2.50
CA ASP A 68 -14.61 -23.65 1.11
C ASP A 68 -13.61 -22.90 0.22
N VAL A 69 -12.46 -23.52 0.01
CA VAL A 69 -11.32 -22.92 -0.73
C VAL A 69 -11.51 -23.00 -2.25
N LEU A 70 -12.45 -23.83 -2.73
CA LEU A 70 -12.66 -24.08 -4.17
C LEU A 70 -13.91 -23.40 -4.75
N ALA A 71 -14.66 -22.68 -3.91
CA ALA A 71 -15.84 -21.91 -4.30
C ALA A 71 -15.58 -20.87 -5.39
#